data_AF-A0A928MHY1-F1
#
_entry.id   AF-A0A928MHY1-F1
#
_cell.length_a   1.000
_cell.length_b   1.000
_cell.length_c   1.000
_cell.angle_alpha   90.00
_cell.angle_beta   90.00
_cell.angle_gamma   90.00
#
_symmetry.space_group_name_H-M   'P 1'
#
loop_
_entity.id
_entity.type
_entity.pdbx_description
1 polymer ?
#
loop_
_entity_poly.entity_id
_entity_poly.type
_entity_poly.pdbx_seq_one_letter_code
_entity_poly.pdbx_strand_id
1 'polypeptide(L)'
;MENENKGLKKELGVSAAMAVVVGCVIGAGVFFKPYAIYQATGGAPGMGMLAWIVGGLVSLFGALTFAEVAVLIPKTGGMVTYLSEVYDPKLGFLAGWMQVVIFYPAFLAGYGVKVGTELSTWIGDGLVLPVAMAVIIALVFLNTLGSKTAGNIQVVSTVCKLIPLFLLMIFGFILGKGGNPIFTPLVGAGKSAPAVLGSTLLAVLFAFEGWTNVGALAGEMKNPGRDLPRAIVGGVSIIMAVYFVINMAYLWVIPADQLMNLESPAAAVANAIFGQTGGLLIKIGIIISVIGAANGFLMSGSRVAYQLACDRTLPASGWLSKLNSNSIPAGSVILIGFLACLYSLTGQFDFLTDLAVFSCWIFYTLSFCTVITLRRTHPEWERKYKVPCYPVIPLLSIVGGLYVVLSQIFLSGHTARMMAFGSIGITLLGLPVYLLVKKSK
;
A
#
# COMPACT_ATOMS: atom_id res chain seq x y z
N MET A 1 -27.63 7.11 32.95
CA MET A 1 -26.79 8.15 32.34
C MET A 1 -26.07 7.50 31.18
N GLU A 2 -26.60 7.68 29.98
CA GLU A 2 -26.02 7.16 28.74
C GLU A 2 -24.63 7.78 28.54
N ASN A 3 -23.61 6.93 28.47
CA ASN A 3 -22.33 7.33 27.91
C ASN A 3 -22.56 7.62 26.42
N GLU A 4 -22.68 8.90 26.06
CA GLU A 4 -22.51 9.35 24.69
C GLU A 4 -21.13 8.86 24.22
N ASN A 5 -21.14 7.77 23.46
CA ASN A 5 -19.97 7.27 22.75
C ASN A 5 -19.54 8.39 21.80
N LYS A 6 -18.49 9.16 22.16
CA LYS A 6 -17.80 10.07 21.24
C LYS A 6 -17.11 9.24 20.17
N GLY A 7 -17.90 8.71 19.24
CA GLY A 7 -17.44 7.98 18.07
C GLY A 7 -16.70 8.91 17.10
N LEU A 8 -15.94 8.31 16.19
CA LEU A 8 -15.27 9.04 15.12
C LEU A 8 -16.31 9.82 14.28
N LYS A 9 -15.99 11.05 13.87
CA LYS A 9 -16.91 11.91 13.10
C LYS A 9 -17.05 11.41 11.66
N LYS A 10 -18.29 11.30 11.16
CA LYS A 10 -18.61 10.86 9.79
C LYS A 10 -18.47 11.99 8.76
N GLU A 11 -17.24 12.36 8.42
CA GLU A 11 -16.97 13.50 7.54
C GLU A 11 -16.53 13.12 6.13
N LEU A 12 -16.12 11.87 5.89
CA LEU A 12 -15.51 11.44 4.62
C LEU A 12 -16.55 11.07 3.56
N GLY A 13 -16.55 11.78 2.43
CA GLY A 13 -17.32 11.43 1.22
C GLY A 13 -16.57 10.52 0.25
N VAL A 14 -17.23 10.09 -0.83
CA VAL A 14 -16.65 9.21 -1.86
C VAL A 14 -15.39 9.78 -2.52
N SER A 15 -15.33 11.10 -2.77
CA SER A 15 -14.17 11.75 -3.38
C SER A 15 -12.96 11.71 -2.46
N ALA A 16 -13.16 11.95 -1.16
CA ALA A 16 -12.11 11.83 -0.15
C ALA A 16 -11.66 10.37 -0.01
N ALA A 17 -12.59 9.42 0.02
CA ALA A 17 -12.26 7.98 0.07
C ALA A 17 -11.45 7.52 -1.16
N MET A 18 -11.82 7.99 -2.35
CA MET A 18 -11.09 7.71 -3.58
C MET A 18 -9.71 8.38 -3.59
N ALA A 19 -9.60 9.62 -3.09
CA ALA A 19 -8.32 10.29 -2.90
C ALA A 19 -7.41 9.56 -1.89
N VAL A 20 -7.97 8.89 -0.88
CA VAL A 20 -7.20 8.00 0.01
C VAL A 20 -6.72 6.77 -0.76
N VAL A 21 -7.59 6.09 -1.51
CA VAL A 21 -7.18 4.91 -2.31
C VAL A 21 -6.08 5.28 -3.30
N VAL A 22 -6.32 6.29 -4.13
CA VAL A 22 -5.35 6.76 -5.14
C VAL A 22 -4.10 7.31 -4.46
N GLY A 23 -4.24 8.10 -3.40
CA GLY A 23 -3.12 8.75 -2.73
C GLY A 23 -2.24 7.81 -1.89
N CYS A 24 -2.80 6.73 -1.34
CA CYS A 24 -2.03 5.67 -0.67
C CYS A 24 -1.28 4.81 -1.68
N VAL A 25 -1.93 4.44 -2.79
CA VAL A 25 -1.34 3.53 -3.79
C VAL A 25 -0.34 4.25 -4.69
N ILE A 26 -0.73 5.38 -5.28
CA ILE A 26 0.17 6.21 -6.07
C ILE A 26 1.12 6.89 -5.09
N GLY A 27 2.28 6.27 -4.88
CA GLY A 27 3.33 6.77 -4.01
C GLY A 27 4.69 6.49 -4.63
N ALA A 28 5.58 5.85 -3.87
CA ALA A 28 6.91 5.48 -4.36
C ALA A 28 6.86 4.42 -5.50
N GLY A 29 5.86 3.55 -5.52
CA GLY A 29 5.81 2.39 -6.42
C GLY A 29 5.99 2.73 -7.89
N VAL A 30 5.17 3.66 -8.41
CA VAL A 30 5.19 4.06 -9.83
C VAL A 30 6.50 4.73 -10.26
N PHE A 31 7.14 5.46 -9.35
CA PHE A 31 8.33 6.24 -9.69
C PHE A 31 9.63 5.43 -9.60
N PHE A 32 9.67 4.42 -8.72
CA PHE A 32 10.91 3.70 -8.39
C PHE A 32 10.91 2.22 -8.75
N LYS A 33 9.77 1.52 -8.70
CA LYS A 33 9.76 0.08 -9.06
C LYS A 33 10.09 -0.22 -10.52
N PRO A 34 9.94 0.68 -11.52
CA PRO A 34 10.44 0.40 -12.87
C PRO A 34 11.95 0.04 -12.88
N TYR A 35 12.77 0.64 -12.00
CA TYR A 35 14.18 0.29 -11.84
C TYR A 35 14.36 -1.18 -11.47
N ALA A 36 13.74 -1.62 -10.37
CA ALA A 36 13.81 -3.00 -9.90
C ALA A 36 13.23 -4.00 -10.93
N ILE A 37 12.14 -3.61 -11.62
CA ILE A 37 11.51 -4.43 -12.67
C ILE A 37 12.49 -4.63 -13.83
N TYR A 38 13.09 -3.56 -14.37
CA TYR A 38 13.99 -3.70 -15.51
C TYR A 38 15.34 -4.34 -15.12
N GLN A 39 15.77 -4.22 -13.87
CA GLN A 39 16.87 -5.04 -13.35
C GLN A 39 16.52 -6.53 -13.35
N ALA A 40 15.34 -6.87 -12.83
CA ALA A 40 14.85 -8.25 -12.80
C ALA A 40 14.72 -8.83 -14.21
N THR A 41 14.25 -8.05 -15.20
CA THR A 41 14.18 -8.49 -16.60
C THR A 41 15.53 -8.52 -17.32
N GLY A 42 16.56 -7.88 -16.78
CA GLY A 42 17.87 -7.75 -17.45
C GLY A 42 17.83 -6.78 -18.62
N GLY A 43 17.10 -5.67 -18.47
CA GLY A 43 16.99 -4.62 -19.48
C GLY A 43 15.97 -4.91 -20.58
N ALA A 44 15.20 -5.99 -20.46
CA ALA A 44 14.16 -6.32 -21.42
C ALA A 44 12.82 -5.63 -21.04
N PRO A 45 12.15 -4.95 -21.98
CA PRO A 45 10.94 -4.18 -21.67
C PRO A 45 9.69 -5.06 -21.55
N GLY A 46 9.64 -6.19 -22.27
CA GLY A 46 8.42 -6.94 -22.50
C GLY A 46 7.79 -7.55 -21.25
N MET A 47 8.57 -8.29 -20.45
CA MET A 47 8.06 -8.89 -19.23
C MET A 47 7.68 -7.83 -18.19
N GLY A 48 8.36 -6.69 -18.16
CA GLY A 48 8.00 -5.57 -17.29
C GLY A 48 6.61 -5.01 -17.61
N MET A 49 6.33 -4.76 -18.89
CA MET A 49 5.01 -4.29 -19.33
C MET A 49 3.90 -5.31 -19.09
N LEU A 50 4.17 -6.60 -19.35
CA LEU A 50 3.22 -7.66 -19.03
C LEU A 50 2.96 -7.77 -17.52
N ALA A 51 3.99 -7.62 -16.69
CA ALA A 51 3.83 -7.62 -15.24
C ALA A 51 2.92 -6.49 -14.75
N TRP A 52 3.00 -5.29 -15.34
CA TRP A 52 2.08 -4.17 -15.02
C TRP A 52 0.62 -4.49 -15.34
N ILE A 53 0.36 -5.14 -16.49
CA ILE A 53 -0.98 -5.58 -16.89
C ILE A 53 -1.48 -6.68 -15.96
N VAL A 54 -0.70 -7.76 -15.80
CA VAL A 54 -1.11 -8.93 -15.02
C VAL A 54 -1.25 -8.57 -13.53
N GLY A 55 -0.30 -7.82 -12.98
CA GLY A 55 -0.36 -7.33 -11.60
C GLY A 55 -1.54 -6.40 -11.37
N GLY A 56 -1.81 -5.49 -12.29
CA GLY A 56 -2.99 -4.62 -12.23
C GLY A 56 -4.30 -5.41 -12.26
N LEU A 57 -4.41 -6.44 -13.11
CA LEU A 57 -5.57 -7.31 -13.16
C LEU A 57 -5.74 -8.13 -11.87
N VAL A 58 -4.65 -8.67 -11.32
CA VAL A 58 -4.68 -9.39 -10.03
C VAL A 58 -5.15 -8.47 -8.90
N SER A 59 -4.62 -7.23 -8.84
CA SER A 59 -5.06 -6.22 -7.88
C SER A 59 -6.53 -5.83 -8.09
N LEU A 60 -6.99 -5.70 -9.34
CA LEU A 60 -8.38 -5.39 -9.65
C LEU A 60 -9.33 -6.51 -9.25
N PHE A 61 -8.97 -7.77 -9.49
CA PHE A 61 -9.75 -8.93 -9.02
C PHE A 61 -9.82 -8.96 -7.49
N GLY A 62 -8.69 -8.71 -6.82
CA GLY A 62 -8.63 -8.58 -5.37
C GLY A 62 -9.54 -7.45 -4.86
N ALA A 63 -9.49 -6.28 -5.49
CA ALA A 63 -10.30 -5.11 -5.16
C ALA A 63 -11.81 -5.38 -5.36
N LEU A 64 -12.19 -5.99 -6.48
CA LEU A 64 -13.56 -6.39 -6.79
C LEU A 64 -14.10 -7.39 -5.76
N THR A 65 -13.28 -8.34 -5.32
CA THR A 65 -13.63 -9.36 -4.33
C THR A 65 -13.73 -8.75 -2.93
N PHE A 66 -12.72 -8.00 -2.52
CA PHE A 66 -12.63 -7.37 -1.20
C PHE A 66 -13.77 -6.36 -0.95
N ALA A 67 -14.18 -5.62 -1.99
CA ALA A 67 -15.27 -4.65 -1.91
C ALA A 67 -16.61 -5.26 -1.45
N GLU A 68 -16.90 -6.53 -1.75
CA GLU A 68 -18.12 -7.21 -1.29
C GLU A 68 -18.12 -7.41 0.21
N VAL A 69 -17.01 -7.91 0.78
CA VAL A 69 -16.88 -8.11 2.22
C VAL A 69 -16.86 -6.77 2.96
N ALA A 70 -16.19 -5.78 2.38
CA ALA A 70 -16.08 -4.45 2.97
C ALA A 70 -17.43 -3.74 3.12
N VAL A 71 -18.39 -4.02 2.23
CA VAL A 71 -19.76 -3.49 2.32
C VAL A 71 -20.69 -4.34 3.17
N LEU A 72 -20.50 -5.66 3.18
CA LEU A 72 -21.26 -6.56 4.04
C LEU A 72 -20.98 -6.32 5.52
N ILE A 73 -19.75 -5.92 5.87
CA ILE A 73 -19.32 -5.64 7.23
C ILE A 73 -18.80 -4.19 7.32
N PRO A 74 -19.68 -3.16 7.28
CA PRO A 74 -19.26 -1.75 7.19
C PRO A 74 -18.86 -1.18 8.57
N LYS A 75 -17.95 -1.86 9.27
CA LYS A 75 -17.43 -1.49 10.58
C LYS A 75 -16.00 -0.95 10.44
N THR A 76 -15.59 -0.07 11.36
CA THR A 76 -14.18 0.35 11.51
C THR A 76 -13.30 -0.86 11.81
N GLY A 77 -12.05 -0.85 11.34
CA GLY A 77 -11.08 -1.94 11.53
C GLY A 77 -10.78 -2.74 10.26
N GLY A 78 -11.58 -2.59 9.22
CA GLY A 78 -11.35 -3.23 7.92
C GLY A 78 -11.15 -4.74 8.04
N MET A 79 -10.02 -5.22 7.55
CA MET A 79 -9.66 -6.64 7.54
C MET A 79 -9.74 -7.33 8.91
N VAL A 80 -9.41 -6.62 9.99
CA VAL A 80 -9.49 -7.14 11.37
C VAL A 80 -10.91 -7.60 11.68
N THR A 81 -11.88 -6.76 11.34
CA THR A 81 -13.29 -7.00 11.61
C THR A 81 -13.84 -8.08 10.68
N TYR A 82 -13.43 -8.08 9.41
CA TYR A 82 -13.88 -9.06 8.42
C TYR A 82 -13.49 -10.49 8.82
N LEU A 83 -12.25 -10.67 9.25
CA LEU A 83 -11.74 -11.98 9.65
C LEU A 83 -12.23 -12.41 11.04
N SER A 84 -12.42 -11.45 11.96
CA SER A 84 -13.00 -11.73 13.28
C SER A 84 -14.43 -12.26 13.20
N GLU A 85 -15.28 -11.66 12.36
CA GLU A 85 -16.70 -12.00 12.25
C GLU A 85 -16.91 -13.31 11.47
N VAL A 86 -16.07 -13.61 10.49
CA VAL A 86 -16.26 -14.78 9.60
C VAL A 86 -15.56 -16.03 10.12
N TYR A 87 -14.37 -15.90 10.73
CA TYR A 87 -13.57 -17.04 11.16
C TYR A 87 -13.45 -17.16 12.67
N ASP A 88 -12.74 -16.23 13.32
CA ASP A 88 -12.55 -16.21 14.76
C ASP A 88 -11.88 -14.89 15.21
N PRO A 89 -12.22 -14.34 16.39
CA PRO A 89 -11.60 -13.12 16.92
C PRO A 89 -10.06 -13.18 17.04
N LYS A 90 -9.45 -14.36 17.26
CA LYS A 90 -7.98 -14.50 17.29
C LYS A 90 -7.38 -14.27 15.91
N LEU A 91 -8.03 -14.74 14.84
CA LEU A 91 -7.53 -14.57 13.49
C LEU A 91 -7.64 -13.12 13.04
N GLY A 92 -8.75 -12.45 13.36
CA GLY A 92 -8.87 -11.02 13.14
C GLY A 92 -7.86 -10.20 13.96
N PHE A 93 -7.61 -10.57 15.22
CA PHE A 93 -6.52 -9.98 16.00
C PHE A 93 -5.16 -10.17 15.32
N LEU A 94 -4.82 -11.37 14.83
CA LEU A 94 -3.54 -11.60 14.14
C LEU A 94 -3.39 -10.73 12.88
N ALA A 95 -4.48 -10.55 12.13
CA ALA A 95 -4.48 -9.65 10.98
C ALA A 95 -4.23 -8.19 11.39
N GLY A 96 -4.79 -7.76 12.51
CA GLY A 96 -4.57 -6.43 13.06
C GLY A 96 -3.17 -6.25 13.65
N TRP A 97 -2.69 -7.26 14.37
CA TRP A 97 -1.34 -7.31 14.94
C TRP A 97 -0.28 -7.20 13.84
N MET A 98 -0.38 -8.03 12.80
CA MET A 98 0.48 -7.95 11.62
C MET A 98 0.42 -6.55 11.01
N GLN A 99 -0.77 -5.98 10.86
CA GLN A 99 -0.93 -4.65 10.29
C GLN A 99 -0.21 -3.57 11.12
N VAL A 100 -0.39 -3.59 12.44
CA VAL A 100 0.14 -2.58 13.37
C VAL A 100 1.64 -2.74 13.61
N VAL A 101 2.16 -3.97 13.63
CA VAL A 101 3.55 -4.27 13.99
C VAL A 101 4.46 -4.39 12.76
N ILE A 102 3.92 -4.76 11.60
CA ILE A 102 4.71 -4.97 10.38
C ILE A 102 4.26 -4.01 9.29
N PHE A 103 3.03 -4.16 8.78
CA PHE A 103 2.59 -3.52 7.53
C PHE A 103 2.70 -1.98 7.56
N TYR A 104 1.94 -1.31 8.42
CA TYR A 104 1.91 0.16 8.44
C TYR A 104 3.26 0.77 8.84
N PRO A 105 3.96 0.29 9.89
CA PRO A 105 5.27 0.80 10.23
C PRO A 105 6.31 0.61 9.12
N ALA A 106 6.36 -0.54 8.45
CA ALA A 106 7.35 -0.82 7.42
C ALA A 106 7.12 0.04 6.16
N PHE A 107 5.86 0.26 5.75
CA PHE A 107 5.57 1.20 4.66
C PHE A 107 5.94 2.64 5.03
N LEU A 108 5.56 3.10 6.22
CA LEU A 108 5.89 4.44 6.71
C LEU A 108 7.42 4.65 6.80
N ALA A 109 8.14 3.65 7.30
CA ALA A 109 9.60 3.62 7.36
C ALA A 109 10.23 3.64 5.96
N GLY A 110 9.76 2.79 5.05
CA GLY A 110 10.25 2.71 3.68
C GLY A 110 10.08 4.04 2.94
N TYR A 111 8.91 4.67 3.05
CA TYR A 111 8.70 6.00 2.47
C TYR A 111 9.59 7.07 3.09
N GLY A 112 9.79 7.06 4.41
CA GLY A 112 10.74 7.97 5.07
C GLY A 112 12.16 7.79 4.54
N VAL A 113 12.65 6.55 4.49
CA VAL A 113 13.97 6.20 3.92
C VAL A 113 14.08 6.70 2.49
N LYS A 114 13.05 6.47 1.66
CA LYS A 114 13.08 6.88 0.26
C LYS A 114 13.12 8.40 0.09
N VAL A 115 12.43 9.16 0.92
CA VAL A 115 12.56 10.63 0.96
C VAL A 115 13.99 11.02 1.32
N GLY A 116 14.59 10.38 2.33
CA GLY A 116 15.99 10.60 2.71
C GLY A 116 16.96 10.32 1.55
N THR A 117 16.81 9.19 0.87
CA THR A 117 17.64 8.82 -0.30
C THR A 117 17.49 9.80 -1.45
N GLU A 118 16.27 10.23 -1.77
CA GLU A 118 16.10 11.22 -2.85
C GLU A 118 16.70 12.58 -2.48
N LEU A 119 16.70 12.97 -1.21
CA LEU A 119 17.32 14.20 -0.75
C LEU A 119 18.85 14.09 -0.61
N SER A 120 19.41 12.88 -0.49
CA SER A 120 20.83 12.68 -0.21
C SER A 120 21.76 13.28 -1.26
N THR A 121 21.29 13.38 -2.52
CA THR A 121 22.03 14.07 -3.58
C THR A 121 22.30 15.54 -3.29
N TRP A 122 21.53 16.17 -2.39
CA TRP A 122 21.69 17.57 -1.99
C TRP A 122 22.28 17.75 -0.59
N ILE A 123 22.03 16.80 0.31
CA ILE A 123 22.36 16.94 1.74
C ILE A 123 23.41 15.92 2.23
N GLY A 124 23.80 14.95 1.40
CA GLY A 124 24.74 13.89 1.71
C GLY A 124 24.09 12.62 2.28
N ASP A 125 24.70 11.46 2.00
CA ASP A 125 24.17 10.13 2.37
C ASP A 125 24.09 9.89 3.88
N GLY A 126 24.94 10.56 4.67
CA GLY A 126 24.90 10.48 6.14
C GLY A 126 23.62 11.02 6.77
N LEU A 127 22.81 11.79 6.03
CA LEU A 127 21.57 12.39 6.53
C LEU A 127 20.30 11.63 6.12
N VAL A 128 20.41 10.53 5.37
CA VAL A 128 19.23 9.74 4.92
C VAL A 128 18.37 9.31 6.11
N LEU A 129 18.97 8.69 7.13
CA LEU A 129 18.25 8.18 8.30
C LEU A 129 17.67 9.31 9.18
N PRO A 130 18.43 10.35 9.56
CA PRO A 130 17.88 11.51 10.26
C PRO A 130 16.68 12.15 9.55
N VAL A 131 16.76 12.31 8.22
CA VAL A 131 15.66 12.86 7.42
C VAL A 131 14.45 11.93 7.41
N ALA A 132 14.66 10.62 7.23
CA ALA A 132 13.59 9.64 7.29
C ALA A 132 12.80 9.73 8.61
N MET A 133 13.51 9.75 9.74
CA MET A 133 12.89 9.91 11.06
C MET A 133 12.21 11.26 11.23
N ALA A 134 12.84 12.35 10.77
CA ALA A 134 12.26 13.69 10.86
C ALA A 134 10.92 13.78 10.10
N VAL A 135 10.85 13.20 8.89
CA VAL A 135 9.60 13.14 8.11
C VAL A 135 8.53 12.35 8.85
N ILE A 136 8.86 11.18 9.40
CA ILE A 136 7.91 10.35 10.16
C ILE A 136 7.40 11.11 11.39
N ILE A 137 8.30 11.73 12.17
CA ILE A 137 7.95 12.50 13.37
C ILE A 137 7.07 13.70 13.00
N ALA A 138 7.38 14.41 11.92
CA ALA A 138 6.57 15.52 11.43
C ALA A 138 5.15 15.04 11.05
N LEU A 139 5.03 13.91 10.35
CA LEU A 139 3.73 13.33 10.00
C LEU A 139 2.95 12.90 11.24
N VAL A 140 3.60 12.29 12.24
CA VAL A 140 2.99 11.94 13.53
C VAL A 140 2.42 13.19 14.19
N PHE A 141 3.23 14.23 14.34
CA PHE A 141 2.81 15.50 14.92
C PHE A 141 1.59 16.07 14.20
N LEU A 142 1.67 16.22 12.86
CA LEU A 142 0.59 16.77 12.04
C LEU A 142 -0.70 15.95 12.14
N ASN A 143 -0.61 14.62 12.21
CA ASN A 143 -1.77 13.74 12.36
C ASN A 143 -2.41 13.84 13.75
N THR A 144 -1.66 14.22 14.79
CA THR A 144 -2.23 14.48 16.13
C THR A 144 -3.02 15.79 16.22
N LEU A 145 -2.80 16.74 15.30
CA LEU A 145 -3.49 18.04 15.28
C LEU A 145 -4.95 17.96 14.81
N GLY A 146 -5.39 16.85 14.20
CA GLY A 146 -6.78 16.64 13.80
C GLY A 146 -6.94 15.94 12.46
N SER A 147 -8.11 15.31 12.27
CA SER A 147 -8.47 14.57 11.04
C SER A 147 -8.54 15.49 9.82
N LYS A 148 -8.98 16.73 10.01
CA LYS A 148 -9.01 17.75 8.94
C LYS A 148 -7.62 18.08 8.42
N THR A 149 -6.63 18.25 9.31
CA THR A 149 -5.24 18.52 8.93
C THR A 149 -4.65 17.34 8.16
N ALA A 150 -4.78 16.13 8.69
CA ALA A 150 -4.33 14.90 8.04
C ALA A 150 -4.99 14.67 6.67
N GLY A 151 -6.31 14.91 6.59
CA GLY A 151 -7.07 14.81 5.34
C GLY A 151 -6.66 15.87 4.31
N ASN A 152 -6.39 17.10 4.73
CA ASN A 152 -5.91 18.16 3.83
C ASN A 152 -4.53 17.83 3.25
N ILE A 153 -3.61 17.32 4.07
CA ILE A 153 -2.30 16.82 3.60
C ILE A 153 -2.51 15.73 2.53
N GLN A 154 -3.45 14.81 2.77
CA GLN A 154 -3.77 13.75 1.82
C GLN A 154 -4.29 14.31 0.49
N VAL A 155 -5.25 15.25 0.51
CA VAL A 155 -5.83 15.83 -0.70
C VAL A 155 -4.79 16.62 -1.48
N VAL A 156 -4.05 17.52 -0.81
CA VAL A 156 -3.02 18.34 -1.44
C VAL A 156 -1.94 17.46 -2.06
N SER A 157 -1.40 16.50 -1.32
CA SER A 157 -0.38 15.59 -1.86
C SER A 157 -0.90 14.72 -3.01
N THR A 158 -2.19 14.36 -3.02
CA THR A 158 -2.82 13.62 -4.12
C THR A 158 -2.92 14.48 -5.38
N VAL A 159 -3.29 15.75 -5.27
CA VAL A 159 -3.28 16.67 -6.42
C VAL A 159 -1.86 16.91 -6.91
N CYS A 160 -0.92 17.20 -6.00
CA CYS A 160 0.47 17.47 -6.32
C CYS A 160 1.18 16.29 -7.00
N LYS A 161 0.85 15.03 -6.66
CA LYS A 161 1.48 13.85 -7.29
C LYS A 161 0.94 13.51 -8.66
N LEU A 162 -0.31 13.87 -8.95
CA LEU A 162 -0.91 13.62 -10.26
C LEU A 162 -0.31 14.52 -11.33
N ILE A 163 0.09 15.76 -10.99
CA ILE A 163 0.68 16.71 -11.93
C ILE A 163 1.97 16.14 -12.59
N PRO A 164 3.01 15.72 -11.84
CA PRO A 164 4.19 15.08 -12.43
C PRO A 164 3.86 13.88 -13.31
N LEU A 165 2.92 13.04 -12.89
CA LEU A 165 2.51 11.87 -13.67
C LEU A 165 1.87 12.26 -15.00
N PHE A 166 0.92 13.20 -14.99
CA PHE A 166 0.29 13.68 -16.23
C PHE A 166 1.30 14.36 -17.15
N LEU A 167 2.19 15.19 -16.61
CA LEU A 167 3.26 15.81 -17.39
C LEU A 167 4.16 14.78 -18.05
N LEU A 168 4.62 13.78 -17.29
CA LEU A 168 5.46 12.70 -17.82
C LEU A 168 4.73 11.84 -18.86
N MET A 169 3.45 11.52 -18.65
CA MET A 169 2.66 10.76 -19.62
C MET A 169 2.49 11.56 -20.92
N ILE A 170 2.05 12.81 -20.84
CA ILE A 170 1.74 13.62 -22.02
C ILE A 170 3.02 13.98 -22.79
N PHE A 171 3.98 14.61 -22.11
CA PHE A 171 5.20 15.07 -22.76
C PHE A 171 6.19 13.95 -23.02
N GLY A 172 6.12 12.83 -22.31
CA GLY A 172 6.87 11.63 -22.65
C GLY A 172 6.54 11.14 -24.06
N PHE A 173 5.27 11.15 -24.46
CA PHE A 173 4.88 10.79 -25.83
C PHE A 173 5.10 11.91 -26.86
N ILE A 174 4.93 13.19 -26.49
CA ILE A 174 5.10 14.32 -27.42
C ILE A 174 6.57 14.60 -27.72
N LEU A 175 7.43 14.61 -26.70
CA LEU A 175 8.84 14.99 -26.80
C LEU A 175 9.77 13.77 -26.91
N GLY A 176 9.30 12.57 -26.52
CA GLY A 176 10.05 11.35 -26.69
C GLY A 176 10.15 10.96 -28.17
N LYS A 177 11.35 10.55 -28.60
CA LYS A 177 11.63 10.17 -29.99
C LYS A 177 10.87 8.92 -30.43
N GLY A 178 10.39 8.10 -29.49
CA GLY A 178 9.83 6.79 -29.77
C GLY A 178 10.86 5.83 -30.38
N GLY A 179 10.38 4.71 -30.93
CA GLY A 179 11.23 3.70 -31.59
C GLY A 179 11.93 2.71 -30.66
N ASN A 180 11.89 2.95 -29.34
CA ASN A 180 12.34 1.96 -28.36
C ASN A 180 11.37 0.77 -28.33
N PRO A 181 11.87 -0.47 -28.20
CA PRO A 181 11.01 -1.63 -28.00
C PRO A 181 10.24 -1.56 -26.67
N ILE A 182 8.97 -1.97 -26.69
CA ILE A 182 8.08 -1.92 -25.51
C ILE A 182 7.69 -3.31 -25.02
N PHE A 183 7.35 -4.22 -25.93
CA PHE A 183 6.88 -5.57 -25.58
C PHE A 183 7.90 -6.68 -25.86
N THR A 184 9.00 -6.36 -26.55
CA THR A 184 10.02 -7.32 -26.97
C THR A 184 11.41 -6.73 -26.79
N PRO A 185 12.43 -7.54 -26.44
CA PRO A 185 12.34 -8.92 -25.98
C PRO A 185 11.58 -9.04 -24.65
N LEU A 186 11.09 -10.23 -24.33
CA LEU A 186 10.39 -10.49 -23.06
C LEU A 186 11.37 -10.45 -21.88
N VAL A 187 12.48 -11.17 -21.99
CA VAL A 187 13.54 -11.24 -20.98
C VAL A 187 14.91 -11.06 -21.61
N GLY A 188 15.86 -10.53 -20.83
CA GLY A 188 17.25 -10.41 -21.22
C GLY A 188 17.91 -11.79 -21.41
N ALA A 189 19.00 -11.82 -22.15
CA ALA A 189 19.74 -13.06 -22.43
C ALA A 189 20.15 -13.78 -21.13
N GLY A 190 20.00 -15.11 -21.10
CA GLY A 190 20.36 -15.93 -19.94
C GLY A 190 19.37 -15.91 -18.77
N LYS A 191 18.23 -15.21 -18.88
CA LYS A 191 17.19 -15.19 -17.83
C LYS A 191 15.99 -16.08 -18.18
N SER A 192 15.43 -16.73 -17.16
CA SER A 192 14.22 -17.56 -17.27
C SER A 192 12.96 -16.70 -17.19
N ALA A 193 12.11 -16.77 -18.23
CA ALA A 193 10.87 -15.98 -18.29
C ALA A 193 9.91 -16.22 -17.10
N PRO A 194 9.64 -17.48 -16.66
CA PRO A 194 8.84 -17.71 -15.46
C PRO A 194 9.42 -17.11 -14.17
N ALA A 195 10.74 -17.18 -13.99
CA ALA A 195 11.40 -16.63 -12.80
C ALA A 195 11.34 -15.09 -12.78
N VAL A 196 11.58 -14.46 -13.94
CA VAL A 196 11.46 -13.02 -14.09
C VAL A 196 10.03 -12.56 -13.88
N LEU A 197 9.03 -13.26 -14.42
CA LEU A 197 7.63 -12.93 -14.22
C LEU A 197 7.27 -12.91 -12.73
N GLY A 198 7.72 -13.88 -11.94
CA GLY A 198 7.44 -13.88 -10.49
C GLY A 198 8.07 -12.71 -9.74
N SER A 199 9.34 -12.43 -9.97
CA SER A 199 10.01 -11.29 -9.32
C SER A 199 9.42 -9.93 -9.74
N THR A 200 9.10 -9.75 -11.02
CA THR A 200 8.50 -8.50 -11.54
C THR A 200 7.05 -8.34 -11.09
N LEU A 201 6.26 -9.42 -11.05
CA LEU A 201 4.88 -9.38 -10.56
C LEU A 201 4.83 -8.98 -9.09
N LEU A 202 5.73 -9.47 -8.23
CA LEU A 202 5.83 -9.03 -6.83
C LEU A 202 6.14 -7.53 -6.73
N ALA A 203 7.09 -7.03 -7.51
CA ALA A 203 7.43 -5.60 -7.54
C ALA A 203 6.26 -4.72 -8.02
N VAL A 204 5.48 -5.21 -8.99
CA VAL A 204 4.26 -4.53 -9.45
C VAL A 204 3.17 -4.57 -8.38
N LEU A 205 2.90 -5.73 -7.78
CA LEU A 205 1.88 -5.86 -6.75
C LEU A 205 2.17 -4.95 -5.55
N PHE A 206 3.46 -4.79 -5.18
CA PHE A 206 3.87 -3.75 -4.25
C PHE A 206 3.44 -2.35 -4.70
N ALA A 207 3.65 -1.99 -5.97
CA ALA A 207 3.29 -0.65 -6.45
C ALA A 207 1.78 -0.39 -6.38
N PHE A 208 0.96 -1.44 -6.40
CA PHE A 208 -0.47 -1.37 -6.18
C PHE A 208 -0.88 -1.36 -4.70
N GLU A 209 0.02 -1.55 -3.73
CA GLU A 209 -0.36 -1.63 -2.32
C GLU A 209 -1.01 -0.36 -1.77
N GLY A 210 -1.96 -0.55 -0.85
CA GLY A 210 -2.64 0.55 -0.15
C GLY A 210 -4.12 0.74 -0.52
N TRP A 211 -4.66 0.02 -1.51
CA TRP A 211 -6.08 0.14 -1.87
C TRP A 211 -7.03 -0.38 -0.79
N THR A 212 -6.59 -1.26 0.12
CA THR A 212 -7.40 -1.73 1.25
C THR A 212 -7.50 -0.75 2.40
N ASN A 213 -6.60 0.25 2.46
CA ASN A 213 -6.47 1.16 3.59
C ASN A 213 -7.75 1.99 3.83
N VAL A 214 -8.50 2.26 2.76
CA VAL A 214 -9.80 2.95 2.85
C VAL A 214 -10.82 2.17 3.71
N GLY A 215 -10.70 0.85 3.82
CA GLY A 215 -11.54 0.02 4.68
C GLY A 215 -11.36 0.34 6.18
N ALA A 216 -10.16 0.74 6.60
CA ALA A 216 -9.91 1.18 7.98
C ALA A 216 -10.65 2.50 8.31
N LEU A 217 -10.97 3.30 7.29
CA LEU A 217 -11.68 4.58 7.41
C LEU A 217 -13.19 4.44 7.20
N ALA A 218 -13.72 3.23 6.98
CA ALA A 218 -15.13 3.03 6.63
C ALA A 218 -16.11 3.60 7.68
N GLY A 219 -15.75 3.60 8.97
CA GLY A 219 -16.58 4.18 10.03
C GLY A 219 -16.66 5.71 10.02
N GLU A 220 -15.69 6.39 9.38
CA GLU A 220 -15.66 7.85 9.19
C GLU A 220 -16.37 8.27 7.88
N MET A 221 -16.84 7.32 7.07
CA MET A 221 -17.51 7.60 5.80
C MET A 221 -19.00 7.92 5.97
N LYS A 222 -19.50 8.83 5.12
CA LYS A 222 -20.93 9.21 5.09
C LYS A 222 -21.83 8.06 4.64
N ASN A 223 -21.49 7.40 3.51
CA ASN A 223 -22.26 6.31 2.93
C ASN A 223 -21.38 5.09 2.56
N PRO A 224 -20.79 4.38 3.55
CA PRO A 224 -19.80 3.33 3.30
C PRO A 224 -20.32 2.22 2.37
N GLY A 225 -21.58 1.80 2.51
CA GLY A 225 -22.14 0.71 1.70
C GLY A 225 -22.18 0.98 0.18
N ARG A 226 -22.18 2.24 -0.24
CA ARG A 226 -22.18 2.64 -1.66
C ARG A 226 -20.83 3.17 -2.11
N ASP A 227 -20.19 3.96 -1.24
CA ASP A 227 -19.02 4.74 -1.60
C ASP A 227 -17.73 3.89 -1.50
N LEU A 228 -17.69 2.87 -0.64
CA LEU A 228 -16.51 2.01 -0.44
C LEU A 228 -16.17 1.14 -1.68
N PRO A 229 -17.12 0.43 -2.33
CA PRO A 229 -16.82 -0.30 -3.57
C PRO A 229 -16.37 0.62 -4.69
N ARG A 230 -17.00 1.80 -4.80
CA ARG A 230 -16.65 2.79 -5.84
C ARG A 230 -15.24 3.32 -5.63
N ALA A 231 -14.87 3.62 -4.40
CA ALA A 231 -13.52 4.07 -4.06
C ALA A 231 -12.48 2.97 -4.33
N ILE A 232 -12.72 1.73 -3.91
CA ILE A 232 -11.80 0.60 -4.07
C ILE A 232 -11.65 0.21 -5.54
N VAL A 233 -12.74 -0.16 -6.20
CA VAL A 233 -12.72 -0.67 -7.58
C VAL A 233 -12.37 0.44 -8.56
N GLY A 234 -12.98 1.61 -8.42
CA GLY A 234 -12.71 2.77 -9.26
C GLY A 234 -11.27 3.27 -9.10
N GLY A 235 -10.80 3.37 -7.85
CA GLY A 235 -9.42 3.76 -7.55
C GLY A 235 -8.41 2.81 -8.18
N VAL A 236 -8.53 1.49 -7.94
CA VAL A 236 -7.61 0.48 -8.51
C VAL A 236 -7.63 0.47 -10.03
N SER A 237 -8.81 0.66 -10.65
CA SER A 237 -8.93 0.75 -12.12
C SER A 237 -8.19 1.96 -12.69
N ILE A 238 -8.32 3.13 -12.04
CA ILE A 238 -7.60 4.35 -12.43
C ILE A 238 -6.09 4.15 -12.28
N ILE A 239 -5.66 3.59 -11.14
CA ILE A 239 -4.24 3.31 -10.87
C ILE A 239 -3.66 2.38 -11.94
N MET A 240 -4.38 1.31 -12.30
CA MET A 240 -3.96 0.38 -13.34
C MET A 240 -3.73 1.07 -14.68
N ALA A 241 -4.66 1.93 -15.10
CA ALA A 241 -4.52 2.71 -16.33
C ALA A 241 -3.31 3.66 -16.25
N VAL A 242 -3.18 4.42 -15.16
CA VAL A 242 -2.06 5.36 -14.97
C VAL A 242 -0.72 4.64 -14.99
N TYR A 243 -0.59 3.52 -14.27
CA TYR A 243 0.65 2.75 -14.18
C TYR A 243 1.05 2.12 -15.52
N PHE A 244 0.08 1.65 -16.30
CA PHE A 244 0.37 1.15 -17.64
C PHE A 244 0.86 2.27 -18.56
N VAL A 245 0.13 3.39 -18.62
CA VAL A 245 0.44 4.50 -19.52
C VAL A 245 1.76 5.18 -19.17
N ILE A 246 2.05 5.40 -17.88
CA ILE A 246 3.31 6.03 -17.46
C ILE A 246 4.53 5.16 -17.76
N ASN A 247 4.45 3.84 -17.56
CA ASN A 247 5.57 2.95 -17.90
C ASN A 247 5.79 2.87 -19.41
N MET A 248 4.71 2.93 -20.19
CA MET A 248 4.81 3.07 -21.64
C MET A 248 5.49 4.39 -22.04
N ALA A 249 5.15 5.50 -21.37
CA ALA A 249 5.80 6.79 -21.59
C ALA A 249 7.29 6.77 -21.19
N TYR A 250 7.67 6.07 -20.12
CA TYR A 250 9.08 5.90 -19.75
C TYR A 250 9.87 5.19 -20.85
N LEU A 251 9.36 4.07 -21.35
CA LEU A 251 9.99 3.32 -22.45
C LEU A 251 9.99 4.11 -23.76
N TRP A 252 9.01 5.00 -23.97
CA TRP A 252 8.97 5.87 -25.15
C TRP A 252 10.12 6.88 -25.19
N VAL A 253 10.65 7.27 -24.02
CA VAL A 253 11.74 8.24 -23.89
C VAL A 253 13.09 7.54 -23.72
N ILE A 254 13.19 6.58 -22.79
CA ILE A 254 14.45 5.91 -22.42
C ILE A 254 14.26 4.39 -22.54
N PRO A 255 15.16 3.66 -23.23
CA PRO A 255 15.03 2.22 -23.38
C PRO A 255 15.29 1.47 -22.06
N ALA A 256 14.73 0.26 -21.93
CA ALA A 256 14.71 -0.51 -20.68
C ALA A 256 16.10 -0.90 -20.16
N ASP A 257 17.07 -1.12 -21.05
CA ASP A 257 18.47 -1.42 -20.73
C ASP A 257 19.20 -0.23 -20.09
N GLN A 258 18.74 0.99 -20.34
CA GLN A 258 19.21 2.18 -19.62
C GLN A 258 18.43 2.39 -18.32
N LEU A 259 17.10 2.20 -18.34
CA LEU A 259 16.25 2.37 -17.14
C LEU A 259 16.63 1.42 -15.99
N MET A 260 17.14 0.22 -16.28
CA MET A 260 17.63 -0.72 -15.25
C MET A 260 18.85 -0.20 -14.46
N ASN A 261 19.50 0.87 -14.90
CA ASN A 261 20.66 1.48 -14.25
C ASN A 261 20.32 2.83 -13.59
N LEU A 262 19.05 3.25 -13.64
CA LEU A 262 18.59 4.53 -13.13
C LEU A 262 17.68 4.30 -11.92
N GLU A 263 18.19 4.56 -10.71
CA GLU A 263 17.43 4.34 -9.47
C GLU A 263 16.15 5.20 -9.35
N SER A 264 16.09 6.31 -10.10
CA SER A 264 14.92 7.19 -10.21
C SER A 264 14.49 7.34 -11.68
N PRO A 265 13.86 6.30 -12.28
CA PRO A 265 13.44 6.29 -13.69
C PRO A 265 12.61 7.52 -14.08
N ALA A 266 11.66 7.91 -13.22
CA ALA A 266 10.78 9.04 -13.47
C ALA A 266 11.54 10.38 -13.57
N ALA A 267 12.51 10.62 -12.69
CA ALA A 267 13.35 11.81 -12.72
C ALA A 267 14.32 11.79 -13.91
N ALA A 268 14.83 10.61 -14.29
CA ALA A 268 15.68 10.46 -15.47
C ALA A 268 14.92 10.77 -16.77
N VAL A 269 13.69 10.25 -16.90
CA VAL A 269 12.80 10.57 -18.04
C VAL A 269 12.49 12.06 -18.06
N ALA A 270 12.18 12.67 -16.91
CA ALA A 270 11.98 14.12 -16.80
C ALA A 270 13.20 14.93 -17.25
N ASN A 271 14.41 14.53 -16.83
CA ASN A 271 15.66 15.15 -17.26
C ASN A 271 15.86 15.05 -18.77
N ALA A 272 15.51 13.91 -19.38
CA ALA A 272 15.64 13.70 -20.81
C ALA A 272 14.70 14.58 -21.64
N ILE A 273 13.46 14.84 -21.16
CA ILE A 273 12.47 15.62 -21.92
C ILE A 273 12.41 17.11 -21.57
N PHE A 274 12.71 17.49 -20.32
CA PHE A 274 12.59 18.87 -19.82
C PHE A 274 13.92 19.48 -19.37
N GLY A 275 15.03 18.74 -19.48
CA GLY A 275 16.32 19.16 -18.95
C GLY A 275 16.41 19.13 -17.42
N GLN A 276 17.53 19.61 -16.88
CA GLN A 276 17.86 19.50 -15.46
C GLN A 276 16.83 20.18 -14.54
N THR A 277 16.32 21.35 -14.93
CA THR A 277 15.32 22.09 -14.14
C THR A 277 13.99 21.31 -14.08
N GLY A 278 13.57 20.71 -15.19
CA GLY A 278 12.35 19.90 -15.20
C GLY A 278 12.49 18.61 -14.39
N GLY A 279 13.63 17.94 -14.48
CA GLY A 279 13.89 16.77 -13.62
C GLY A 279 13.95 17.11 -12.14
N LEU A 280 14.48 18.27 -11.75
CA LEU A 280 14.42 18.77 -10.37
C LEU A 280 12.97 18.97 -9.91
N LEU A 281 12.14 19.65 -10.71
CA LEU A 281 10.73 19.88 -10.36
C LEU A 281 9.94 18.57 -10.22
N ILE A 282 10.15 17.62 -11.14
CA ILE A 282 9.53 16.30 -11.06
C ILE A 282 10.02 15.54 -9.83
N LYS A 283 11.32 15.58 -9.52
CA LYS A 283 11.87 14.94 -8.31
C LYS A 283 11.26 15.50 -7.03
N ILE A 284 11.08 16.82 -6.92
CA ILE A 284 10.36 17.44 -5.80
C ILE A 284 8.91 16.94 -5.72
N GLY A 285 8.21 16.87 -6.87
CA GLY A 285 6.86 16.31 -6.94
C GLY A 285 6.78 14.85 -6.49
N ILE A 286 7.79 14.04 -6.81
CA ILE A 286 7.91 12.64 -6.36
C ILE A 286 8.08 12.60 -4.84
N ILE A 287 8.94 13.43 -4.25
CA ILE A 287 9.13 13.50 -2.79
C ILE A 287 7.81 13.84 -2.08
N ILE A 288 7.08 14.86 -2.59
CA ILE A 288 5.75 15.23 -2.07
C ILE A 288 4.78 14.05 -2.19
N SER A 289 4.84 13.29 -3.29
CA SER A 289 4.01 12.10 -3.47
C SER A 289 4.27 11.03 -2.42
N VAL A 290 5.54 10.74 -2.15
CA VAL A 290 5.98 9.73 -1.17
C VAL A 290 5.56 10.14 0.25
N ILE A 291 5.70 11.41 0.62
CA ILE A 291 5.20 11.95 1.91
C ILE A 291 3.68 11.82 2.00
N GLY A 292 2.96 12.09 0.91
CA GLY A 292 1.51 11.90 0.85
C GLY A 292 1.06 10.44 1.03
N ALA A 293 1.80 9.49 0.45
CA ALA A 293 1.54 8.07 0.66
C ALA A 293 1.81 7.68 2.13
N ALA A 294 2.94 8.12 2.70
CA ALA A 294 3.27 7.92 4.10
C ALA A 294 2.18 8.43 5.05
N ASN A 295 1.63 9.63 4.78
CA ASN A 295 0.51 10.17 5.55
C ASN A 295 -0.72 9.24 5.50
N GLY A 296 -1.10 8.75 4.32
CA GLY A 296 -2.25 7.85 4.16
C GLY A 296 -2.09 6.51 4.91
N PHE A 297 -0.88 5.94 4.92
CA PHE A 297 -0.56 4.75 5.70
C PHE A 297 -0.60 5.01 7.21
N LEU A 298 -0.06 6.15 7.68
CA LEU A 298 -0.13 6.54 9.09
C LEU A 298 -1.58 6.74 9.54
N MET A 299 -2.40 7.43 8.75
CA MET A 299 -3.82 7.64 9.02
C MET A 299 -4.55 6.31 9.20
N SER A 300 -4.33 5.36 8.28
CA SER A 300 -5.04 4.07 8.27
C SER A 300 -4.55 3.16 9.39
N GLY A 301 -3.23 3.07 9.58
CA GLY A 301 -2.62 2.26 10.64
C GLY A 301 -3.01 2.70 12.04
N SER A 302 -3.13 4.01 12.27
CA SER A 302 -3.58 4.51 13.57
C SER A 302 -5.02 4.10 13.90
N ARG A 303 -5.90 3.95 12.89
CA ARG A 303 -7.29 3.46 13.11
C ARG A 303 -7.33 1.97 13.40
N VAL A 304 -6.47 1.17 12.78
CA VAL A 304 -6.37 -0.26 13.08
C VAL A 304 -5.84 -0.47 14.51
N ALA A 305 -4.78 0.25 14.90
CA ALA A 305 -4.25 0.20 16.27
C ALA A 305 -5.31 0.67 17.29
N TYR A 306 -6.05 1.74 16.98
CA TYR A 306 -7.14 2.23 17.81
C TYR A 306 -8.25 1.19 17.98
N GLN A 307 -8.67 0.52 16.89
CA GLN A 307 -9.70 -0.51 16.94
C GLN A 307 -9.29 -1.67 17.86
N LEU A 308 -8.06 -2.19 17.70
CA LEU A 308 -7.56 -3.28 18.56
C LEU A 308 -7.46 -2.87 20.03
N ALA A 309 -7.12 -1.59 20.29
CA ALA A 309 -7.11 -1.03 21.64
C ALA A 309 -8.53 -0.89 22.23
N CYS A 310 -9.51 -0.48 21.43
CA CYS A 310 -10.93 -0.48 21.82
C CYS A 310 -11.43 -1.89 22.16
N ASP A 311 -11.00 -2.90 21.39
CA ASP A 311 -11.31 -4.31 21.67
C ASP A 311 -10.57 -4.87 22.91
N ARG A 312 -9.68 -4.04 23.50
CA ARG A 312 -8.80 -4.38 24.62
C ARG A 312 -7.99 -5.64 24.34
N THR A 313 -7.40 -5.70 23.15
CA THR A 313 -6.57 -6.83 22.69
C THR A 313 -5.09 -6.47 22.58
N LEU A 314 -4.75 -5.19 22.62
CA LEU A 314 -3.37 -4.72 22.68
C LEU A 314 -2.90 -4.43 24.12
N PRO A 315 -1.60 -4.58 24.42
CA PRO A 315 -1.00 -3.98 25.61
C PRO A 315 -1.24 -2.47 25.65
N ALA A 316 -1.37 -1.90 26.84
CA ALA A 316 -1.64 -0.46 27.03
C ALA A 316 -2.89 0.07 26.29
N SER A 317 -3.89 -0.79 26.05
CA SER A 317 -5.14 -0.44 25.37
C SER A 317 -5.80 0.83 25.93
N GLY A 318 -5.76 1.06 27.24
CA GLY A 318 -6.34 2.25 27.86
C GLY A 318 -5.73 3.58 27.40
N TRP A 319 -4.43 3.61 27.07
CA TRP A 319 -3.79 4.80 26.51
C TRP A 319 -3.98 4.88 24.99
N LEU A 320 -3.84 3.75 24.28
CA LEU A 320 -3.97 3.67 22.82
C LEU A 320 -5.39 4.00 22.32
N SER A 321 -6.42 3.67 23.11
CA SER A 321 -7.82 3.96 22.81
C SER A 321 -8.27 5.36 23.24
N LYS A 322 -7.41 6.18 23.86
CA LYS A 322 -7.80 7.51 24.33
C LYS A 322 -7.74 8.52 23.18
N LEU A 323 -8.82 9.25 22.98
CA LEU A 323 -8.89 10.35 22.03
C LEU A 323 -8.37 11.65 22.67
N ASN A 324 -7.63 12.45 21.91
CA ASN A 324 -7.21 13.79 22.31
C ASN A 324 -8.34 14.82 22.11
N SER A 325 -8.08 16.11 22.41
CA SER A 325 -9.06 17.20 22.22
C SER A 325 -9.58 17.32 20.79
N ASN A 326 -8.81 16.87 19.80
CA ASN A 326 -9.16 16.88 18.37
C ASN A 326 -9.87 15.60 17.92
N SER A 327 -10.29 14.73 18.85
CA SER A 327 -10.92 13.42 18.55
C SER A 327 -10.01 12.45 17.79
N ILE A 328 -8.69 12.53 17.99
CA ILE A 328 -7.70 11.65 17.36
C ILE A 328 -7.10 10.69 18.39
N PRO A 329 -6.92 9.40 18.05
CA PRO A 329 -6.25 8.44 18.92
C PRO A 329 -4.74 8.67 18.91
N ALA A 330 -4.29 9.74 19.58
CA ALA A 330 -2.89 10.18 19.54
C ALA A 330 -1.90 9.08 19.95
N GLY A 331 -2.25 8.25 20.94
CA GLY A 331 -1.41 7.13 21.34
C GLY A 331 -1.21 6.09 20.24
N SER A 332 -2.27 5.80 19.46
CA SER A 332 -2.19 4.91 18.31
C SER A 332 -1.39 5.49 17.16
N VAL A 333 -1.46 6.81 16.91
CA VAL A 333 -0.62 7.50 15.93
C VAL A 333 0.86 7.42 16.33
N ILE A 334 1.16 7.69 17.60
CA ILE A 334 2.52 7.62 18.15
C ILE A 334 3.08 6.19 18.06
N LEU A 335 2.28 5.16 18.35
CA LEU A 335 2.70 3.76 18.23
C LEU A 335 3.19 3.43 16.81
N ILE A 336 2.39 3.75 15.79
CA ILE A 336 2.76 3.47 14.38
C ILE A 336 4.02 4.25 13.99
N GLY A 337 4.12 5.52 14.37
CA GLY A 337 5.29 6.34 14.10
C GLY A 337 6.55 5.86 14.80
N PHE A 338 6.44 5.46 16.07
CA PHE A 338 7.55 4.91 16.85
C PHE A 338 8.09 3.63 16.21
N LEU A 339 7.21 2.69 15.88
CA LEU A 339 7.60 1.46 15.18
C LEU A 339 8.23 1.79 13.82
N ALA A 340 7.68 2.75 13.07
CA ALA A 340 8.25 3.16 11.79
C ALA A 340 9.67 3.75 11.95
N CYS A 341 9.92 4.55 12.98
CA CYS A 341 11.28 5.00 13.30
C CYS A 341 12.22 3.81 13.58
N LEU A 342 11.78 2.80 14.33
CA LEU A 342 12.59 1.59 14.55
C LEU A 342 12.87 0.82 13.24
N TYR A 343 11.86 0.61 12.39
CA TYR A 343 12.03 -0.02 11.09
C TYR A 343 12.95 0.79 10.16
N SER A 344 12.92 2.13 10.25
CA SER A 344 13.77 3.00 9.43
C SER A 344 15.27 2.80 9.69
N LEU A 345 15.66 2.27 10.86
CA LEU A 345 17.05 1.93 11.19
C LEU A 345 17.68 0.93 10.22
N THR A 346 16.87 0.12 9.53
CA THR A 346 17.35 -0.78 8.47
C THR A 346 17.91 -0.03 7.27
N GLY A 347 17.42 1.19 7.00
CA GLY A 347 17.80 2.00 5.85
C GLY A 347 17.42 1.42 4.48
N GLN A 348 16.67 0.32 4.43
CA GLN A 348 16.44 -0.45 3.20
C GLN A 348 14.99 -0.39 2.75
N PHE A 349 14.72 0.42 1.73
CA PHE A 349 13.38 0.59 1.16
C PHE A 349 12.78 -0.73 0.65
N ASP A 350 13.50 -1.48 -0.18
CA ASP A 350 12.97 -2.72 -0.76
C ASP A 350 12.72 -3.80 0.30
N PHE A 351 13.65 -3.98 1.25
CA PHE A 351 13.47 -4.91 2.36
C PHE A 351 12.19 -4.65 3.17
N LEU A 352 11.98 -3.39 3.58
CA LEU A 352 10.82 -3.00 4.38
C LEU A 352 9.51 -3.21 3.62
N THR A 353 9.52 -2.88 2.34
CA THR A 353 8.33 -2.97 1.50
C THR A 353 7.98 -4.41 1.14
N ASP A 354 8.97 -5.22 0.79
CA ASP A 354 8.79 -6.65 0.49
C ASP A 354 8.33 -7.44 1.72
N LEU A 355 8.81 -7.08 2.91
CA LEU A 355 8.35 -7.63 4.18
C LEU A 355 6.85 -7.33 4.38
N ALA A 356 6.45 -6.07 4.25
CA ALA A 356 5.08 -5.62 4.47
C ALA A 356 4.09 -6.27 3.49
N VAL A 357 4.44 -6.31 2.20
CA VAL A 357 3.64 -6.94 1.14
C VAL A 357 3.38 -8.39 1.51
N PHE A 358 4.43 -9.17 1.74
CA PHE A 358 4.30 -10.57 2.08
C PHE A 358 3.34 -10.82 3.25
N SER A 359 3.54 -10.08 4.36
CA SER A 359 2.72 -10.23 5.55
C SER A 359 1.24 -9.99 5.27
N CYS A 360 0.92 -8.97 4.47
CA CYS A 360 -0.45 -8.59 4.19
C CYS A 360 -1.16 -9.56 3.25
N TRP A 361 -0.46 -10.09 2.24
CA TRP A 361 -1.04 -10.99 1.25
C TRP A 361 -1.55 -12.31 1.84
N ILE A 362 -0.99 -12.78 2.96
CA ILE A 362 -1.53 -13.91 3.74
C ILE A 362 -2.98 -13.61 4.13
N PHE A 363 -3.24 -12.44 4.70
CA PHE A 363 -4.55 -12.07 5.20
C PHE A 363 -5.48 -11.52 4.11
N TYR A 364 -4.96 -10.95 3.02
CA TYR A 364 -5.76 -10.67 1.82
C TYR A 364 -6.34 -11.95 1.23
N THR A 365 -5.53 -13.00 1.10
CA THR A 365 -5.98 -14.30 0.59
C THR A 365 -7.10 -14.87 1.47
N LEU A 366 -6.94 -14.82 2.79
CA LEU A 366 -8.00 -15.21 3.74
C LEU A 366 -9.26 -14.34 3.60
N SER A 367 -9.10 -13.04 3.36
CA SER A 367 -10.20 -12.11 3.13
C SER A 367 -10.94 -12.42 1.83
N PHE A 368 -10.26 -12.83 0.76
CA PHE A 368 -10.92 -13.27 -0.47
C PHE A 368 -11.75 -14.53 -0.24
N CYS A 369 -11.24 -15.48 0.56
CA CYS A 369 -11.99 -16.66 0.98
C CYS A 369 -13.27 -16.29 1.75
N THR A 370 -13.30 -15.19 2.50
CA THR A 370 -14.51 -14.78 3.25
C THR A 370 -15.71 -14.50 2.35
N VAL A 371 -15.52 -13.99 1.12
CA VAL A 371 -16.62 -13.78 0.15
C VAL A 371 -17.31 -15.11 -0.17
N ILE A 372 -16.51 -16.15 -0.43
CA ILE A 372 -17.02 -17.47 -0.78
C ILE A 372 -17.71 -18.09 0.44
N THR A 373 -17.11 -17.98 1.62
CA THR A 373 -17.69 -18.46 2.89
C THR A 373 -19.03 -17.79 3.17
N LEU A 374 -19.09 -16.45 3.15
CA LEU A 374 -20.31 -15.69 3.44
C LEU A 374 -21.43 -15.94 2.43
N ARG A 375 -21.12 -16.20 1.16
CA ARG A 375 -22.14 -16.60 0.18
C ARG A 375 -22.75 -17.98 0.44
N ARG A 376 -22.05 -18.85 1.18
CA ARG A 376 -22.55 -20.18 1.58
C ARG A 376 -23.22 -20.17 2.94
N THR A 377 -22.65 -19.45 3.92
CA THR A 377 -23.12 -19.47 5.31
C THR A 377 -24.22 -18.45 5.60
N HIS A 378 -24.21 -17.30 4.90
CA HIS A 378 -25.18 -16.21 5.09
C HIS A 378 -25.73 -15.72 3.74
N PRO A 379 -26.38 -16.60 2.93
CA PRO A 379 -26.93 -16.22 1.64
C PRO A 379 -28.00 -15.13 1.74
N GLU A 380 -28.72 -15.05 2.86
CA GLU A 380 -29.83 -14.12 3.15
C GLU A 380 -29.39 -12.66 3.37
N TRP A 381 -28.11 -12.41 3.65
CA TRP A 381 -27.63 -11.04 3.88
C TRP A 381 -27.73 -10.18 2.63
N GLU A 382 -28.29 -8.98 2.78
CA GLU A 382 -28.43 -8.01 1.70
C GLU A 382 -27.05 -7.55 1.21
N ARG A 383 -26.74 -7.85 -0.06
CA ARG A 383 -25.48 -7.47 -0.72
C ARG A 383 -25.70 -6.26 -1.60
N LYS A 384 -25.42 -5.07 -1.06
CA LYS A 384 -25.48 -3.79 -1.80
C LYS A 384 -24.48 -3.72 -2.95
N TYR A 385 -23.40 -4.49 -2.87
CA TYR A 385 -22.47 -4.75 -3.95
C TYR A 385 -22.21 -6.26 -4.03
N LYS A 386 -22.16 -6.79 -5.25
CA LYS A 386 -21.81 -8.19 -5.54
C LYS A 386 -20.65 -8.21 -6.51
N VAL A 387 -19.61 -8.96 -6.19
CA VAL A 387 -18.49 -9.21 -7.11
C VAL A 387 -19.04 -9.81 -8.41
N PRO A 388 -18.69 -9.25 -9.58
CA PRO A 388 -19.12 -9.78 -10.86
C PRO A 388 -18.45 -11.13 -11.15
N CYS A 389 -19.00 -11.87 -12.12
CA CYS A 389 -18.45 -13.15 -12.59
C CYS A 389 -18.11 -14.13 -11.46
N TYR A 390 -18.95 -14.20 -10.42
CA TYR A 390 -18.79 -15.17 -9.35
C TYR A 390 -19.01 -16.60 -9.89
N PRO A 391 -18.17 -17.59 -9.49
CA PRO A 391 -17.07 -17.53 -8.51
C PRO A 391 -15.68 -17.24 -9.11
N VAL A 392 -15.58 -16.98 -10.42
CA VAL A 392 -14.31 -16.87 -11.14
C VAL A 392 -13.41 -15.77 -10.58
N ILE A 393 -13.92 -14.54 -10.39
CA ILE A 393 -13.10 -13.41 -9.91
C ILE A 393 -12.55 -13.65 -8.48
N PRO A 394 -13.36 -14.10 -7.50
CA PRO A 394 -12.83 -14.49 -6.20
C PRO A 394 -11.78 -15.60 -6.27
N LEU A 395 -11.99 -16.63 -7.10
CA LEU A 395 -11.02 -17.71 -7.27
C LEU A 395 -9.69 -17.19 -7.85
N LEU A 396 -9.73 -16.33 -8.86
CA LEU A 396 -8.53 -15.70 -9.42
C LEU A 396 -7.80 -14.83 -8.39
N SER A 397 -8.54 -14.14 -7.52
CA SER A 397 -7.96 -13.35 -6.43
C SER A 397 -7.23 -14.24 -5.40
N ILE A 398 -7.83 -15.38 -5.05
CA ILE A 398 -7.22 -16.38 -4.15
C ILE A 398 -5.98 -16.99 -4.80
N VAL A 399 -6.04 -17.38 -6.07
CA VAL A 399 -4.89 -17.92 -6.81
C VAL A 399 -3.75 -16.91 -6.87
N GLY A 400 -4.05 -15.63 -7.15
CA GLY A 400 -3.06 -14.55 -7.14
C GLY A 400 -2.42 -14.37 -5.77
N GLY A 401 -3.20 -14.38 -4.69
CA GLY A 401 -2.66 -14.28 -3.33
C GLY A 401 -1.82 -15.48 -2.90
N LEU A 402 -2.27 -16.69 -3.22
CA LEU A 402 -1.48 -17.91 -3.00
C LEU A 402 -0.17 -17.88 -3.79
N TYR A 403 -0.20 -17.39 -5.04
CA TYR A 403 1.00 -17.24 -5.85
C TYR A 403 2.02 -16.33 -5.18
N VAL A 404 1.62 -15.16 -4.67
CA VAL A 404 2.51 -14.23 -3.96
C VAL A 404 3.18 -14.91 -2.76
N VAL A 405 2.38 -15.56 -1.90
CA VAL A 405 2.86 -16.21 -0.68
C VAL A 405 3.81 -17.37 -1.02
N LEU A 406 3.41 -18.25 -1.94
CA LEU A 406 4.20 -19.42 -2.33
C LEU A 406 5.47 -19.02 -3.07
N SER A 407 5.40 -18.02 -3.96
CA SER A 407 6.56 -17.53 -4.69
C SER A 407 7.62 -16.99 -3.72
N GLN A 408 7.22 -16.20 -2.73
CA GLN A 408 8.19 -15.60 -1.81
C GLN A 408 8.84 -16.63 -0.87
N ILE A 409 8.12 -17.67 -0.46
CA ILE A 409 8.65 -18.75 0.38
C ILE A 409 9.56 -19.69 -0.44
N PHE A 410 9.15 -20.08 -1.64
CA PHE A 410 9.80 -21.18 -2.37
C PHE A 410 10.68 -20.71 -3.54
N LEU A 411 10.30 -19.64 -4.24
CA LEU A 411 10.84 -19.29 -5.56
C LEU A 411 11.73 -18.04 -5.56
N SER A 412 11.57 -17.12 -4.61
CA SER A 412 12.27 -15.81 -4.61
C SER A 412 13.68 -15.81 -3.97
N GLY A 413 14.27 -16.98 -3.73
CA GLY A 413 15.62 -17.13 -3.18
C GLY A 413 15.71 -17.08 -1.65
N HIS A 414 16.94 -17.22 -1.12
CA HIS A 414 17.19 -17.40 0.31
C HIS A 414 16.78 -16.19 1.15
N THR A 415 17.15 -14.96 0.74
CA THR A 415 16.84 -13.74 1.49
C THR A 415 15.33 -13.51 1.61
N ALA A 416 14.60 -13.64 0.50
CA ALA A 416 13.14 -13.49 0.49
C ALA A 416 12.44 -14.55 1.34
N ARG A 417 12.93 -15.79 1.31
CA ARG A 417 12.44 -16.89 2.15
C ARG A 417 12.66 -16.60 3.64
N MET A 418 13.83 -16.09 4.02
CA MET A 418 14.13 -15.73 5.41
C MET A 418 13.25 -14.57 5.89
N MET A 419 13.01 -13.56 5.04
CA MET A 419 12.04 -12.49 5.34
C MET A 419 10.63 -13.03 5.55
N ALA A 420 10.19 -13.96 4.69
CA ALA A 420 8.88 -14.59 4.81
C ALA A 420 8.70 -15.32 6.15
N PHE A 421 9.68 -16.14 6.54
CA PHE A 421 9.66 -16.82 7.84
C PHE A 421 9.73 -15.85 9.02
N GLY A 422 10.55 -14.79 8.93
CA GLY A 422 10.59 -13.72 9.93
C GLY A 422 9.25 -13.03 10.11
N SER A 423 8.57 -12.67 9.01
CA SER A 423 7.22 -12.12 9.01
C SER A 423 6.20 -13.04 9.67
N ILE A 424 6.21 -14.34 9.33
CA ILE A 424 5.33 -15.34 9.94
C ILE A 424 5.61 -15.42 11.44
N GLY A 425 6.88 -15.46 11.84
CA GLY A 425 7.29 -15.46 13.25
C GLY A 425 6.73 -14.26 14.02
N ILE A 426 6.96 -13.04 13.52
CA ILE A 426 6.46 -11.80 14.15
C ILE A 426 4.92 -11.78 14.21
N THR A 427 4.26 -12.28 13.16
CA THR A 427 2.79 -12.40 13.15
C THR A 427 2.32 -13.35 14.25
N LEU A 428 2.93 -14.54 14.36
CA LEU A 428 2.57 -15.54 15.36
C LEU A 428 2.90 -15.12 16.80
N LEU A 429 3.87 -14.22 17.02
CA LEU A 429 4.11 -13.59 18.32
C LEU A 429 2.91 -12.78 18.83
N GLY A 430 1.97 -12.42 17.95
CA GLY A 430 0.68 -11.87 18.36
C GLY A 430 -0.16 -12.83 19.20
N LEU A 431 -0.04 -14.15 19.01
CA LEU A 431 -0.82 -15.14 19.77
C LEU A 431 -0.52 -15.08 21.29
N PRO A 432 0.75 -15.16 21.75
CA PRO A 432 1.08 -14.93 23.16
C PRO A 432 0.55 -13.60 23.69
N VAL A 433 0.70 -12.50 22.95
CA VAL A 433 0.24 -11.17 23.36
C VAL A 433 -1.27 -11.15 23.56
N TYR A 434 -2.04 -11.69 22.60
CA TYR A 434 -3.49 -11.80 22.70
C TYR A 434 -3.93 -12.58 23.93
N LEU A 435 -3.28 -13.72 24.20
CA LEU A 435 -3.60 -14.59 25.33
C LEU A 435 -3.26 -13.93 26.68
N LEU A 436 -2.13 -13.22 26.77
CA LEU A 436 -1.73 -12.51 27.99
C LEU A 436 -2.69 -11.36 28.31
N VAL A 437 -3.04 -10.55 27.32
CA VAL A 437 -3.96 -9.41 27.50
C VAL A 437 -5.38 -9.89 27.85
N LYS A 438 -5.82 -11.01 27.28
CA LYS A 438 -7.13 -11.61 27.61
C LYS A 438 -7.17 -12.22 29.01
N LYS A 439 -6.06 -12.76 29.51
CA LYS A 439 -5.95 -13.30 30.88
C LYS A 439 -5.84 -12.23 31.96
N SER A 440 -5.38 -11.03 31.62
CA SER A 440 -5.34 -9.88 32.54
C SER A 440 -6.67 -9.12 32.67
N LYS A 441 -7.72 -9.60 32.00
CA LYS A 441 -9.12 -9.22 32.26
C LYS A 441 -9.69 -10.15 33.31
#